data_AF-A0A938PSR9-F1
#
_entry.id   AF-A0A938PSR9-F1
#
_cell.length_a   1.000
_cell.length_b   1.000
_cell.length_c   1.000
_cell.angle_alpha   90.00
_cell.angle_beta   90.00
_cell.angle_gamma   90.00
#
_symmetry.space_group_name_H-M   'P 1'
#
loop_
_entity.id
_entity.type
_entity.pdbx_description
1 polymer ?
#
loop_
_entity_poly.entity_id
_entity_poly.type
_entity_poly.pdbx_seq_one_letter_code
_entity_poly.pdbx_strand_id
1 'polypeptide(L)'
;MLPDTFLSIQPNKKGSFVSWLEELGLNDFIGRYSLSKLLEWGWLVPKFKYSFPVEYLEEEVTAENFDRIQNQSGHNDPIYRLLGYGESWQIENTEEPLWFLHPFCRPDSVYNNLLNQTDSSVTPNTYYFFHWQAYALIDVVRRASMGAFPILNTPDIKQDISRIANCRMKPSDVLIDLWGELAKPMTWLSHYRAFRDALPVPANKTLHKKGSEALAKYLEIDAETLEKAIKEQLLKKLAGDWVWANDHCCEWTFRAWPYLQKDIIFAMEWLCTLNGKSLSDYFKKWQFSNKREVWPPLHKVLPFEYFEDRQYFLSTLPRYKKFYEGILPTDEKLDQLVTCLQQSNYPFDSLLNAFRQFHEHLIYQPQQKGSLDFRVLRPLDYYSLLAIRAETCLRYALDKNGSLSEISEGDQKLEGYIIKLAPKVLSDKSIECLKNEVKTYTKLYDTASKPNPIKSIMDISYSNRSKQETYLIKAFLSCVLARNYFAHHTYLDKEFMQNQKEQSTFMLIGILVTVLKLLDD
;
A
#
# COMPACT_ATOMS: atom_id res chain seq x y z
N MET A 1 0.72 -14.40 -9.66
CA MET A 1 -0.29 -13.36 -9.94
C MET A 1 -1.08 -13.79 -11.15
N LEU A 2 -2.38 -14.01 -11.00
CA LEU A 2 -3.28 -14.33 -12.10
C LEU A 2 -3.80 -13.02 -12.75
N PRO A 3 -3.56 -12.80 -14.07
CA PRO A 3 -3.82 -11.53 -14.75
C PRO A 3 -5.22 -11.36 -15.35
N ASP A 4 -6.15 -12.31 -15.17
CA ASP A 4 -7.35 -12.35 -16.02
C ASP A 4 -8.65 -11.89 -15.36
N THR A 5 -9.57 -11.35 -16.19
CA THR A 5 -10.96 -11.00 -15.78
C THR A 5 -11.70 -12.23 -15.27
N PHE A 6 -11.43 -13.36 -15.93
CA PHE A 6 -12.11 -14.63 -15.72
C PHE A 6 -11.10 -15.70 -15.36
N LEU A 7 -11.37 -16.37 -14.25
CA LEU A 7 -10.58 -17.49 -13.77
C LEU A 7 -11.33 -18.80 -14.07
N SER A 8 -10.61 -19.83 -14.49
CA SER A 8 -11.20 -21.06 -15.00
C SER A 8 -11.18 -22.20 -13.98
N ILE A 9 -12.15 -23.09 -14.09
CA ILE A 9 -12.12 -24.44 -13.52
C ILE A 9 -12.23 -25.41 -14.69
N GLN A 10 -11.18 -26.21 -14.91
CA GLN A 10 -11.12 -27.20 -15.99
C GLN A 10 -11.38 -28.61 -15.44
N PRO A 11 -12.02 -29.49 -16.21
CA PRO A 11 -12.09 -30.92 -15.92
C PRO A 11 -10.67 -31.52 -15.87
N ASN A 12 -10.36 -32.32 -14.86
CA ASN A 12 -9.10 -33.07 -14.70
C ASN A 12 -7.80 -32.26 -14.55
N LYS A 13 -7.83 -30.92 -14.68
CA LYS A 13 -6.71 -30.01 -14.38
C LYS A 13 -7.08 -29.03 -13.27
N LYS A 14 -6.07 -28.60 -12.52
CA LYS A 14 -6.23 -27.54 -11.52
C LYS A 14 -6.34 -26.19 -12.24
N GLY A 15 -7.56 -25.70 -12.43
CA GLY A 15 -7.82 -24.43 -13.12
C GLY A 15 -7.37 -23.19 -12.32
N SER A 16 -7.25 -22.05 -13.00
CA SER A 16 -6.76 -20.79 -12.40
C SER A 16 -7.63 -20.28 -11.24
N PHE A 17 -8.94 -20.56 -11.23
CA PHE A 17 -9.79 -20.21 -10.11
C PHE A 17 -9.51 -21.06 -8.87
N VAL A 18 -9.13 -22.33 -9.04
CA VAL A 18 -8.78 -23.21 -7.92
C VAL A 18 -7.50 -22.70 -7.27
N SER A 19 -6.47 -22.42 -8.07
CA SER A 19 -5.22 -21.82 -7.60
C SER A 19 -5.47 -20.48 -6.90
N TRP A 20 -6.42 -19.68 -7.38
CA TRP A 20 -6.81 -18.43 -6.73
C TRP A 20 -7.45 -18.64 -5.35
N LEU A 21 -8.39 -19.57 -5.22
CA LEU A 21 -8.98 -19.93 -3.92
C LEU A 21 -7.90 -20.40 -2.95
N GLU A 22 -6.90 -21.11 -3.46
CA GLU A 22 -5.79 -21.59 -2.65
C GLU A 22 -4.85 -20.48 -2.19
N GLU A 23 -4.49 -19.55 -3.07
CA GLU A 23 -3.71 -18.34 -2.72
C GLU A 23 -4.41 -17.52 -1.63
N LEU A 24 -5.74 -17.54 -1.60
CA LEU A 24 -6.56 -16.90 -0.57
C LEU A 24 -6.70 -17.73 0.72
N GLY A 25 -6.09 -18.92 0.79
CA GLY A 25 -6.06 -19.77 1.99
C GLY A 25 -7.23 -20.74 2.13
N LEU A 26 -7.98 -21.02 1.06
CA LEU A 26 -9.12 -21.95 1.10
C LEU A 26 -8.75 -23.40 0.76
N ASN A 27 -7.47 -23.79 0.73
CA ASN A 27 -7.00 -25.16 0.38
C ASN A 27 -7.77 -26.26 1.11
N ASP A 28 -7.81 -26.16 2.44
CA ASP A 28 -8.47 -27.16 3.28
C ASP A 28 -9.99 -27.16 3.08
N PHE A 29 -10.56 -25.98 2.81
CA PHE A 29 -11.98 -25.83 2.56
C PHE A 29 -12.38 -26.51 1.23
N ILE A 30 -11.68 -26.23 0.13
CA ILE A 30 -11.95 -26.84 -1.18
C ILE A 30 -11.58 -28.34 -1.22
N GLY A 31 -10.65 -28.78 -0.37
CA GLY A 31 -10.35 -30.20 -0.18
C GLY A 31 -11.49 -30.96 0.52
N ARG A 32 -12.23 -30.30 1.42
CA ARG A 32 -13.40 -30.87 2.12
C ARG A 32 -14.70 -30.72 1.32
N TYR A 33 -14.84 -29.63 0.57
CA TYR A 33 -16.03 -29.31 -0.22
C TYR A 33 -15.65 -29.17 -1.69
N SER A 34 -16.00 -30.19 -2.49
CA SER A 34 -15.72 -30.16 -3.92
C SER A 34 -16.41 -28.98 -4.61
N LEU A 35 -15.75 -28.43 -5.63
CA LEU A 35 -16.25 -27.28 -6.39
C LEU A 35 -17.63 -27.56 -7.01
N SER A 36 -17.88 -28.79 -7.46
CA SER A 36 -19.20 -29.20 -7.96
C SER A 36 -20.31 -29.01 -6.93
N LYS A 37 -20.03 -29.26 -5.63
CA LYS A 37 -20.99 -29.01 -4.55
C LYS A 37 -21.18 -27.52 -4.30
N LEU A 38 -20.13 -26.71 -4.38
CA LEU A 38 -20.24 -25.25 -4.24
C LEU A 38 -21.09 -24.64 -5.36
N LEU A 39 -21.01 -25.20 -6.58
CA LEU A 39 -21.87 -24.83 -7.71
C LEU A 39 -23.32 -25.28 -7.51
N GLU A 40 -23.53 -26.53 -7.06
CA GLU A 40 -24.85 -27.07 -6.74
C GLU A 40 -25.56 -26.24 -5.66
N TRP A 41 -24.81 -25.79 -4.65
CA TRP A 41 -25.33 -24.93 -3.59
C TRP A 41 -25.53 -23.47 -4.02
N GLY A 42 -25.08 -23.10 -5.22
CA GLY A 42 -25.13 -21.73 -5.72
C GLY A 42 -24.21 -20.76 -5.00
N TRP A 43 -23.17 -21.24 -4.32
CA TRP A 43 -22.19 -20.38 -3.63
C TRP A 43 -21.18 -19.79 -4.61
N LEU A 44 -21.00 -20.46 -5.74
CA LEU A 44 -20.28 -19.98 -6.91
C LEU A 44 -21.23 -20.01 -8.09
N VAL A 45 -21.20 -18.96 -8.92
CA VAL A 45 -22.07 -18.85 -10.09
C VAL A 45 -21.21 -18.51 -11.30
N PRO A 46 -20.92 -19.46 -12.19
CA PRO A 46 -20.04 -19.22 -13.32
C PRO A 46 -20.66 -18.16 -14.23
N LYS A 47 -19.84 -17.21 -14.69
CA LYS A 47 -20.28 -16.23 -15.69
C LYS A 47 -20.45 -16.90 -17.05
N PHE A 48 -19.53 -17.80 -17.38
CA PHE A 48 -19.60 -18.62 -18.59
C PHE A 48 -19.34 -20.09 -18.25
N LYS A 49 -19.97 -20.95 -19.04
CA LYS A 49 -19.78 -22.40 -19.05
C LYS A 49 -19.47 -22.77 -20.50
N TYR A 50 -18.53 -23.68 -20.72
CA TYR A 50 -18.25 -24.23 -22.04
C TYR A 50 -18.01 -25.73 -21.97
N SER A 51 -18.65 -26.48 -22.86
CA SER A 51 -18.49 -27.92 -22.98
C SER A 51 -17.41 -28.20 -24.02
N PHE A 52 -16.28 -28.76 -23.57
CA PHE A 52 -15.21 -29.16 -24.49
C PHE A 52 -15.44 -30.61 -24.95
N PRO A 53 -15.11 -30.95 -26.21
CA PRO A 53 -15.04 -32.36 -26.62
C PRO A 53 -14.03 -33.09 -25.72
N VAL A 54 -14.34 -34.35 -25.38
CA VAL A 54 -13.58 -35.16 -24.41
C VAL A 54 -12.10 -35.26 -24.81
N GLU A 55 -11.82 -35.28 -26.11
CA GLU A 55 -10.49 -35.38 -26.71
C GLU A 55 -9.57 -34.23 -26.29
N TYR A 56 -10.11 -33.04 -25.98
CA TYR A 56 -9.33 -31.88 -25.54
C TYR A 56 -8.89 -31.96 -24.07
N LEU A 57 -9.41 -32.93 -23.31
CA LEU A 57 -9.23 -33.05 -21.87
C LEU A 57 -8.51 -34.34 -21.45
N GLU A 58 -8.32 -35.28 -22.38
CA GLU A 58 -7.64 -36.56 -22.15
C GLU A 58 -6.12 -36.50 -22.43
N GLU A 59 -5.64 -35.54 -23.23
CA GLU A 59 -4.20 -35.36 -23.42
C GLU A 59 -3.61 -34.44 -22.35
N GLU A 60 -2.61 -34.93 -21.59
CA GLU A 60 -1.65 -34.07 -20.90
C GLU A 60 -0.93 -33.23 -21.96
N VAL A 61 -1.51 -32.07 -22.28
CA VAL A 61 -0.83 -31.07 -23.09
C VAL A 61 0.37 -30.57 -22.28
N THR A 62 1.49 -31.27 -22.40
CA THR A 62 2.82 -30.79 -22.01
C THR A 62 3.11 -29.51 -22.81
N ALA A 63 3.97 -28.63 -22.31
CA ALA A 63 4.36 -27.43 -23.05
C ALA A 63 4.88 -27.76 -24.47
N GLU A 64 5.54 -28.91 -24.64
CA GLU A 64 5.99 -29.42 -25.95
C GLU A 64 4.83 -29.90 -26.85
N ASN A 65 3.76 -30.45 -26.29
CA ASN A 65 2.54 -30.78 -27.03
C ASN A 65 1.72 -29.51 -27.36
N PHE A 66 1.75 -28.49 -26.49
CA PHE A 66 1.15 -27.17 -26.76
C PHE A 66 1.81 -26.52 -27.97
N ASP A 67 3.14 -26.55 -28.04
CA ASP A 67 3.91 -26.04 -29.18
C ASP A 67 3.76 -26.91 -30.43
N ARG A 68 3.71 -28.26 -30.31
CA ARG A 68 3.48 -29.15 -31.47
C ARG A 68 2.08 -29.00 -32.06
N ILE A 69 1.05 -28.84 -31.24
CA ILE A 69 -0.34 -28.66 -31.70
C ILE A 69 -0.51 -27.26 -32.29
N GLN A 70 0.04 -26.19 -31.67
CA GLN A 70 0.08 -24.84 -32.28
C GLN A 70 0.72 -24.83 -33.67
N ASN A 71 1.72 -25.69 -33.89
CA ASN A 71 2.42 -25.82 -35.16
C ASN A 71 1.70 -26.75 -36.17
N GLN A 72 0.77 -27.60 -35.74
CA GLN A 72 0.04 -28.56 -36.59
C GLN A 72 -1.38 -28.11 -36.97
N SER A 73 -2.10 -27.44 -36.07
CA SER A 73 -3.39 -26.81 -36.35
C SER A 73 -3.18 -25.33 -36.62
N GLY A 74 -2.96 -24.97 -37.89
CA GLY A 74 -2.56 -23.62 -38.31
C GLY A 74 -3.24 -22.49 -37.54
N HIS A 75 -2.52 -21.92 -36.57
CA HIS A 75 -2.70 -20.67 -35.78
C HIS A 75 -4.10 -20.19 -35.32
N ASN A 76 -5.21 -20.83 -35.69
CA ASN A 76 -6.54 -20.18 -35.70
C ASN A 76 -7.67 -20.99 -35.10
N ASP A 77 -7.44 -22.12 -34.44
CA ASP A 77 -8.53 -22.80 -33.76
C ASP A 77 -8.95 -22.03 -32.49
N PRO A 78 -10.14 -21.41 -32.47
CA PRO A 78 -10.60 -20.60 -31.36
C PRO A 78 -10.85 -21.40 -30.07
N ILE A 79 -10.99 -22.74 -30.16
CA ILE A 79 -11.22 -23.64 -29.02
C ILE A 79 -9.95 -23.81 -28.18
N TYR A 80 -8.78 -23.92 -28.82
CA TYR A 80 -7.50 -23.97 -28.09
C TYR A 80 -7.17 -22.64 -27.41
N ARG A 81 -7.49 -21.51 -28.07
CA ARG A 81 -7.30 -20.19 -27.47
C ARG A 81 -8.28 -19.92 -26.32
N LEU A 82 -9.48 -20.50 -26.33
CA LEU A 82 -10.42 -20.43 -25.18
C LEU A 82 -9.80 -20.97 -23.89
N LEU A 83 -8.99 -22.04 -23.97
CA LEU A 83 -8.24 -22.57 -22.83
C LEU A 83 -7.10 -21.63 -22.39
N GLY A 84 -6.43 -20.97 -23.34
CA GLY A 84 -5.30 -20.05 -23.09
C GLY A 84 -5.66 -18.62 -22.66
N TYR A 85 -6.81 -18.08 -23.08
CA TYR A 85 -7.31 -16.75 -22.63
C TYR A 85 -7.69 -16.74 -21.14
N GLY A 86 -7.77 -17.90 -20.49
CA GLY A 86 -7.89 -18.01 -19.04
C GLY A 86 -6.56 -17.90 -18.28
N GLU A 87 -5.44 -17.73 -18.99
CA GLU A 87 -4.08 -17.70 -18.41
C GLU A 87 -3.24 -16.48 -18.82
N SER A 88 -3.45 -15.89 -20.01
CA SER A 88 -2.88 -14.57 -20.36
C SER A 88 -3.55 -13.90 -21.58
N TRP A 89 -4.24 -12.78 -21.36
CA TRP A 89 -4.68 -11.87 -22.43
C TRP A 89 -3.76 -10.64 -22.53
N GLN A 90 -3.43 -10.22 -23.76
CA GLN A 90 -2.71 -8.99 -24.05
C GLN A 90 -3.39 -8.17 -25.16
N ILE A 91 -3.19 -6.86 -25.12
CA ILE A 91 -3.68 -5.93 -26.14
C ILE A 91 -2.67 -5.85 -27.28
N GLU A 92 -2.98 -6.53 -28.39
CA GLU A 92 -2.11 -6.57 -29.58
C GLU A 92 -2.41 -5.42 -30.55
N ASN A 93 -3.69 -5.05 -30.71
CA ASN A 93 -4.13 -4.03 -31.67
C ASN A 93 -5.12 -3.05 -31.06
N THR A 94 -4.73 -1.77 -30.97
CA THR A 94 -5.55 -0.68 -30.41
C THR A 94 -6.51 -0.04 -31.43
N GLU A 95 -6.46 -0.47 -32.69
CA GLU A 95 -7.38 -0.04 -33.76
C GLU A 95 -8.66 -0.88 -33.80
N GLU A 96 -8.67 -2.06 -33.15
CA GLU A 96 -9.86 -2.90 -33.05
C GLU A 96 -10.98 -2.22 -32.25
N PRO A 97 -12.25 -2.39 -32.64
CA PRO A 97 -13.36 -1.96 -31.81
C PRO A 97 -13.32 -2.70 -30.47
N LEU A 98 -13.55 -1.97 -29.38
CA LEU A 98 -13.54 -2.54 -28.02
C LEU A 98 -12.23 -3.26 -27.65
N TRP A 99 -11.09 -2.83 -28.20
CA TRP A 99 -9.75 -3.37 -27.89
C TRP A 99 -9.43 -3.43 -26.39
N PHE A 100 -10.05 -2.55 -25.60
CA PHE A 100 -9.91 -2.45 -24.15
C PHE A 100 -10.75 -3.48 -23.37
N LEU A 101 -11.61 -4.26 -24.03
CA LEU A 101 -12.37 -5.35 -23.41
C LEU A 101 -11.68 -6.69 -23.60
N HIS A 102 -11.77 -7.53 -22.57
CA HIS A 102 -11.40 -8.94 -22.67
C HIS A 102 -12.17 -9.60 -23.83
N PRO A 103 -11.55 -10.48 -24.63
CA PRO A 103 -12.19 -11.07 -25.81
C PRO A 103 -13.51 -11.80 -25.53
N PHE A 104 -13.69 -12.35 -24.33
CA PHE A 104 -14.96 -12.99 -23.90
C PHE A 104 -16.12 -12.00 -23.74
N CYS A 105 -15.83 -10.70 -23.57
CA CYS A 105 -16.83 -9.65 -23.34
C CYS A 105 -17.12 -8.80 -24.57
N ARG A 106 -16.44 -9.04 -25.69
CA ARG A 106 -16.69 -8.35 -26.95
C ARG A 106 -17.87 -9.02 -27.67
N PRO A 107 -18.96 -8.30 -28.01
CA PRO A 107 -20.14 -8.90 -28.63
C PRO A 107 -19.85 -9.64 -29.94
N ASP A 108 -18.99 -9.08 -30.79
CA ASP A 108 -18.67 -9.65 -32.12
C ASP A 108 -17.50 -10.64 -32.09
N SER A 109 -16.98 -10.96 -30.90
CA SER A 109 -15.86 -11.89 -30.76
C SER A 109 -16.31 -13.33 -30.97
N VAL A 110 -15.51 -14.06 -31.75
CA VAL A 110 -15.66 -15.51 -31.96
C VAL A 110 -15.77 -16.25 -30.61
N TYR A 111 -15.04 -15.79 -29.58
CA TYR A 111 -15.07 -16.39 -28.25
C TYR A 111 -16.39 -16.15 -27.51
N ASN A 112 -16.96 -14.95 -27.60
CA ASN A 112 -18.26 -14.65 -26.98
C ASN A 112 -19.36 -15.51 -27.62
N ASN A 113 -19.34 -15.61 -28.95
CA ASN A 113 -20.26 -16.46 -29.70
C ASN A 113 -20.15 -17.93 -29.30
N LEU A 114 -18.92 -18.46 -29.17
CA LEU A 114 -18.69 -19.84 -28.71
C LEU A 114 -19.19 -20.07 -27.27
N LEU A 115 -18.94 -19.13 -26.35
CA LEU A 115 -19.40 -19.22 -24.96
C LEU A 115 -20.93 -19.16 -24.83
N ASN A 116 -21.63 -18.57 -25.80
CA ASN A 116 -23.10 -18.49 -25.83
C ASN A 116 -23.77 -19.68 -26.54
N GLN A 117 -23.02 -20.51 -27.26
CA GLN A 117 -23.55 -21.62 -28.07
C GLN A 117 -23.69 -22.95 -27.32
N THR A 118 -23.58 -22.96 -25.98
CA THR A 118 -23.46 -24.21 -25.23
C THR A 118 -24.72 -25.04 -25.15
N ASP A 119 -24.57 -26.33 -25.46
CA ASP A 119 -25.52 -27.40 -25.19
C ASP A 119 -25.35 -27.91 -23.75
N SER A 120 -26.41 -27.90 -22.95
CA SER A 120 -26.37 -28.19 -21.50
C SER A 120 -26.19 -29.68 -21.16
N SER A 121 -26.22 -30.54 -22.18
CA SER A 121 -26.31 -32.00 -22.07
C SER A 121 -24.96 -32.74 -22.10
N VAL A 122 -23.85 -32.09 -22.46
CA VAL A 122 -22.55 -32.76 -22.67
C VAL A 122 -21.55 -32.42 -21.56
N THR A 123 -20.98 -33.45 -20.94
CA THR A 123 -19.79 -33.36 -20.08
C THR A 123 -18.57 -33.84 -20.87
N PRO A 124 -17.40 -33.17 -20.76
CA PRO A 124 -16.96 -32.38 -19.60
C PRO A 124 -17.07 -30.85 -19.80
N ASN A 125 -17.18 -30.10 -18.68
CA ASN A 125 -17.45 -28.66 -18.69
C ASN A 125 -16.33 -27.84 -18.02
N THR A 126 -15.90 -26.78 -18.69
CA THR A 126 -15.05 -25.72 -18.11
C THR A 126 -15.92 -24.55 -17.68
N TYR A 127 -15.62 -23.99 -16.51
CA TYR A 127 -16.37 -22.89 -15.91
C TYR A 127 -15.48 -21.66 -15.74
N TYR A 128 -16.03 -20.47 -16.00
CA TYR A 128 -15.31 -19.20 -15.88
C TYR A 128 -15.98 -18.29 -14.84
N PHE A 129 -15.21 -17.83 -13.87
CA PHE A 129 -15.68 -17.02 -12.72
C PHE A 129 -14.97 -15.68 -12.68
N PHE A 130 -15.67 -14.65 -12.20
CA PHE A 130 -14.98 -13.44 -11.76
C PHE A 130 -14.18 -13.71 -10.49
N HIS A 131 -13.01 -13.10 -10.35
CA HIS A 131 -12.13 -13.33 -9.20
C HIS A 131 -12.78 -12.93 -7.87
N TRP A 132 -13.65 -11.91 -7.87
CA TRP A 132 -14.33 -11.42 -6.66
C TRP A 132 -15.26 -12.45 -6.02
N GLN A 133 -15.73 -13.47 -6.77
CA GLN A 133 -16.56 -14.53 -6.19
C GLN A 133 -15.82 -15.32 -5.11
N ALA A 134 -14.49 -15.35 -5.14
CA ALA A 134 -13.70 -15.91 -4.07
C ALA A 134 -13.81 -15.10 -2.76
N TYR A 135 -13.87 -13.77 -2.83
CA TYR A 135 -14.11 -12.93 -1.66
C TYR A 135 -15.52 -13.15 -1.08
N ALA A 136 -16.51 -13.34 -1.97
CA ALA A 136 -17.86 -13.69 -1.56
C ALA A 136 -17.91 -15.03 -0.81
N LEU A 137 -17.19 -16.03 -1.33
CA LEU A 137 -17.05 -17.32 -0.66
C LEU A 137 -16.36 -17.19 0.71
N ILE A 138 -15.33 -16.34 0.84
CA ILE A 138 -14.66 -16.07 2.11
C ILE A 138 -15.64 -15.52 3.15
N ASP A 139 -16.52 -14.58 2.77
CA ASP A 139 -17.52 -14.05 3.70
C ASP A 139 -18.56 -15.11 4.11
N VAL A 140 -18.94 -16.00 3.19
CA VAL A 140 -19.82 -17.14 3.50
C VAL A 140 -19.13 -18.07 4.52
N VAL A 141 -17.88 -18.46 4.26
CA VAL A 141 -17.10 -19.34 5.14
C VAL A 141 -16.86 -18.70 6.50
N ARG A 142 -16.48 -17.42 6.54
CA ARG A 142 -16.27 -16.65 7.78
C ARG A 142 -17.54 -16.63 8.62
N ARG A 143 -18.68 -16.24 8.05
CA ARG A 143 -19.95 -16.15 8.80
C ARG A 143 -20.39 -17.51 9.31
N ALA A 144 -20.16 -18.56 8.52
CA ALA A 144 -20.42 -19.92 8.98
C ALA A 144 -19.53 -20.33 10.16
N SER A 145 -18.23 -20.00 10.12
CA SER A 145 -17.29 -20.27 11.21
C SER A 145 -17.62 -19.54 12.51
N MET A 146 -18.28 -18.38 12.41
CA MET A 146 -18.80 -17.62 13.55
C MET A 146 -20.13 -18.16 14.09
N GLY A 147 -20.63 -19.28 13.56
CA GLY A 147 -21.87 -19.92 14.00
C GLY A 147 -23.14 -19.24 13.50
N ALA A 148 -23.06 -18.33 12.51
CA ALA A 148 -24.26 -17.71 11.91
C ALA A 148 -25.12 -18.75 11.16
N PHE A 149 -24.47 -19.75 10.57
CA PHE A 149 -25.08 -20.95 10.02
C PHE A 149 -24.07 -22.09 9.97
N PRO A 150 -24.50 -23.36 10.12
CA PRO A 150 -23.60 -24.50 10.03
C PRO A 150 -23.23 -24.78 8.57
N ILE A 151 -21.99 -25.19 8.36
CA ILE A 151 -21.55 -25.80 7.10
C ILE A 151 -21.85 -27.29 7.19
N LEU A 152 -22.64 -27.83 6.25
CA LEU A 152 -23.07 -29.23 6.20
C LEU A 152 -21.86 -30.17 6.00
N ASN A 153 -21.14 -30.48 7.09
CA ASN A 153 -20.36 -31.69 7.37
C ASN A 153 -19.40 -31.49 8.56
N THR A 154 -19.90 -31.02 9.70
CA THR A 154 -19.33 -31.41 10.99
C THR A 154 -19.80 -32.82 11.34
N PRO A 155 -19.01 -33.62 12.10
CA PRO A 155 -19.30 -35.05 12.35
C PRO A 155 -20.65 -35.37 13.04
N ASP A 156 -21.46 -34.38 13.40
CA ASP A 156 -22.72 -34.49 14.13
C ASP A 156 -23.95 -34.05 13.29
N ILE A 157 -24.16 -34.69 12.13
CA ILE A 157 -25.25 -34.42 11.17
C ILE A 157 -26.65 -34.35 11.83
N LYS A 158 -26.91 -35.13 12.88
CA LYS A 158 -28.23 -35.14 13.56
C LYS A 158 -28.46 -33.96 14.51
N GLN A 159 -27.42 -33.40 15.14
CA GLN A 159 -27.54 -32.18 15.95
C GLN A 159 -27.48 -30.92 15.07
N ASP A 160 -26.83 -31.00 13.91
CA ASP A 160 -26.74 -29.88 12.98
C ASP A 160 -28.04 -29.66 12.21
N ILE A 161 -28.84 -30.69 11.88
CA ILE A 161 -30.16 -30.49 11.24
C ILE A 161 -31.11 -29.66 12.13
N SER A 162 -31.10 -29.85 13.44
CA SER A 162 -31.87 -29.06 14.41
C SER A 162 -31.28 -27.67 14.68
N ARG A 163 -29.97 -27.47 14.47
CA ARG A 163 -29.34 -26.12 14.42
C ARG A 163 -29.65 -25.38 13.12
N ILE A 164 -29.58 -26.05 11.96
CA ILE A 164 -29.93 -25.54 10.62
C ILE A 164 -31.36 -25.03 10.61
N ALA A 165 -32.30 -25.79 11.18
CA ALA A 165 -33.71 -25.40 11.28
C ALA A 165 -33.94 -24.13 12.13
N ASN A 166 -33.00 -23.80 13.02
CA ASN A 166 -33.05 -22.64 13.93
C ASN A 166 -32.07 -21.52 13.56
N CYS A 167 -31.30 -21.66 12.48
CA CYS A 167 -30.39 -20.62 12.01
C CYS A 167 -31.15 -19.48 11.35
N ARG A 168 -30.85 -18.25 11.78
CA ARG A 168 -31.52 -17.03 11.30
C ARG A 168 -31.06 -16.58 9.92
N MET A 169 -29.92 -17.07 9.44
CA MET A 169 -29.33 -16.73 8.13
C MET A 169 -28.90 -17.98 7.40
N LYS A 170 -29.00 -17.96 6.07
CA LYS A 170 -28.51 -18.97 5.14
C LYS A 170 -27.28 -18.44 4.38
N PRO A 171 -26.44 -19.31 3.82
CA PRO A 171 -25.35 -18.89 2.91
C PRO A 171 -25.81 -17.98 1.77
N SER A 172 -26.99 -18.26 1.21
CA SER A 172 -27.63 -17.44 0.17
C SER A 172 -27.87 -15.99 0.61
N ASP A 173 -28.15 -15.78 1.90
CA ASP A 173 -28.47 -14.47 2.44
C ASP A 173 -27.20 -13.61 2.50
N VAL A 174 -26.03 -14.20 2.73
CA VAL A 174 -24.74 -13.49 2.62
C VAL A 174 -24.50 -13.05 1.17
N LEU A 175 -24.81 -13.91 0.21
CA LEU A 175 -24.60 -13.61 -1.21
C LEU A 175 -25.59 -12.56 -1.73
N ILE A 176 -26.83 -12.58 -1.24
CA ILE A 176 -27.89 -11.65 -1.64
C ILE A 176 -27.74 -10.31 -0.90
N ASP A 177 -27.66 -10.33 0.44
CA ASP A 177 -27.74 -9.12 1.27
C ASP A 177 -26.43 -8.32 1.25
N LEU A 178 -25.28 -9.00 1.28
CA LEU A 178 -23.98 -8.33 1.25
C LEU A 178 -23.47 -8.20 -0.19
N TRP A 179 -23.40 -9.33 -0.90
CA TRP A 179 -22.77 -9.36 -2.21
C TRP A 179 -23.68 -8.97 -3.38
N GLY A 180 -25.01 -8.89 -3.18
CA GLY A 180 -25.94 -8.45 -4.22
C GLY A 180 -25.66 -7.01 -4.67
N GLU A 181 -25.32 -6.12 -3.74
CA GLU A 181 -24.92 -4.75 -4.07
C GLU A 181 -23.44 -4.65 -4.50
N LEU A 182 -22.54 -5.47 -3.92
CA LEU A 182 -21.09 -5.44 -4.21
C LEU A 182 -20.71 -6.05 -5.56
N ALA A 183 -21.50 -7.00 -6.06
CA ALA A 183 -21.19 -7.76 -7.28
C ALA A 183 -20.99 -6.85 -8.50
N LYS A 184 -21.82 -5.79 -8.63
CA LYS A 184 -21.75 -4.87 -9.77
C LYS A 184 -20.42 -4.09 -9.80
N PRO A 185 -20.02 -3.34 -8.76
CA PRO A 185 -18.72 -2.66 -8.79
C PRO A 185 -17.53 -3.60 -8.80
N MET A 186 -17.59 -4.75 -8.12
CA MET A 186 -16.49 -5.71 -8.19
C MET A 186 -16.33 -6.31 -9.58
N THR A 187 -17.42 -6.43 -10.34
CA THR A 187 -17.38 -6.80 -11.76
C THR A 187 -16.74 -5.70 -12.62
N TRP A 188 -17.08 -4.41 -12.38
CA TRP A 188 -16.39 -3.30 -13.04
C TRP A 188 -14.88 -3.35 -12.80
N LEU A 189 -14.46 -3.59 -11.55
CA LEU A 189 -13.05 -3.70 -11.19
C LEU A 189 -12.37 -4.91 -11.82
N SER A 190 -13.08 -6.03 -11.99
CA SER A 190 -12.54 -7.21 -12.68
C SER A 190 -12.21 -6.88 -14.14
N HIS A 191 -13.08 -6.13 -14.82
CA HIS A 191 -12.80 -5.65 -16.18
C HIS A 191 -11.63 -4.67 -16.21
N TYR A 192 -11.59 -3.70 -15.29
CA TYR A 192 -10.49 -2.74 -15.24
C TYR A 192 -9.14 -3.40 -14.96
N ARG A 193 -9.10 -4.35 -14.02
CA ARG A 193 -7.91 -5.13 -13.67
C ARG A 193 -7.34 -5.83 -14.90
N ALA A 194 -8.17 -6.57 -15.62
CA ALA A 194 -7.70 -7.29 -16.79
C ALA A 194 -7.29 -6.35 -17.93
N PHE A 195 -8.03 -5.26 -18.16
CA PHE A 195 -7.64 -4.24 -19.13
C PHE A 195 -6.24 -3.70 -18.81
N ARG A 196 -6.03 -3.31 -17.55
CA ARG A 196 -4.76 -2.79 -17.07
C ARG A 196 -3.64 -3.82 -17.23
N ASP A 197 -3.87 -5.05 -16.81
CA ASP A 197 -2.88 -6.13 -16.83
C ASP A 197 -2.55 -6.57 -18.28
N ALA A 198 -3.48 -6.37 -19.23
CA ALA A 198 -3.29 -6.66 -20.66
C ALA A 198 -2.50 -5.58 -21.42
N LEU A 199 -2.19 -4.43 -20.81
CA LEU A 199 -1.40 -3.38 -21.46
C LEU A 199 0.09 -3.77 -21.56
N PRO A 200 0.74 -3.55 -22.71
CA PRO A 200 2.15 -3.86 -22.89
C PRO A 200 3.03 -2.95 -22.00
N VAL A 201 4.07 -3.51 -21.37
CA VAL A 201 5.06 -2.75 -20.59
C VAL A 201 6.21 -2.30 -21.50
N PRO A 202 6.64 -1.02 -21.49
CA PRO A 202 6.14 0.09 -20.67
C PRO A 202 4.88 0.72 -21.27
N ALA A 203 3.75 0.64 -20.56
CA ALA A 203 2.48 1.14 -21.04
C ALA A 203 2.50 2.67 -21.17
N ASN A 204 2.15 3.18 -22.34
CA ASN A 204 2.00 4.61 -22.56
C ASN A 204 0.84 5.15 -21.70
N LYS A 205 1.11 6.12 -20.81
CA LYS A 205 0.10 6.75 -19.93
C LYS A 205 -1.13 7.24 -20.71
N THR A 206 -0.94 7.69 -21.95
CA THR A 206 -2.02 8.14 -22.84
C THR A 206 -2.91 6.98 -23.27
N LEU A 207 -2.33 5.82 -23.56
CA LEU A 207 -3.10 4.64 -23.95
C LEU A 207 -3.91 4.08 -22.78
N HIS A 208 -3.30 4.03 -21.59
CA HIS A 208 -4.00 3.66 -20.36
C HIS A 208 -5.21 4.57 -20.14
N LYS A 209 -5.03 5.90 -20.21
CA LYS A 209 -6.12 6.87 -20.07
C LYS A 209 -7.25 6.63 -21.09
N LYS A 210 -6.90 6.49 -22.38
CA LYS A 210 -7.88 6.26 -23.46
C LYS A 210 -8.70 4.98 -23.23
N GLY A 211 -8.04 3.88 -22.86
CA GLY A 211 -8.73 2.61 -22.60
C GLY A 211 -9.58 2.65 -21.33
N SER A 212 -9.10 3.28 -20.26
CA SER A 212 -9.86 3.47 -19.02
C SER A 212 -11.14 4.31 -19.21
N GLU A 213 -11.07 5.38 -20.01
CA GLU A 213 -12.24 6.20 -20.37
C GLU A 213 -13.22 5.43 -21.26
N ALA A 214 -12.70 4.66 -22.22
CA ALA A 214 -13.54 3.84 -23.11
C ALA A 214 -14.24 2.70 -22.35
N LEU A 215 -13.54 2.06 -21.41
CA LEU A 215 -14.11 1.05 -20.52
C LEU A 215 -15.20 1.63 -19.63
N ALA A 216 -14.96 2.80 -19.03
CA ALA A 216 -15.95 3.49 -18.20
C ALA A 216 -17.23 3.81 -19.01
N LYS A 217 -17.06 4.33 -20.23
CA LYS A 217 -18.16 4.58 -21.16
C LYS A 217 -18.94 3.30 -21.51
N TYR A 218 -18.24 2.20 -21.78
CA TYR A 218 -18.86 0.92 -22.10
C TYR A 218 -19.67 0.36 -20.93
N LEU A 219 -19.17 0.51 -19.70
CA LEU A 219 -19.85 0.07 -18.48
C LEU A 219 -20.91 1.05 -17.98
N GLU A 220 -21.11 2.16 -18.69
CA GLU A 220 -22.03 3.24 -18.36
C GLU A 220 -21.77 3.82 -16.96
N ILE A 221 -20.49 4.01 -16.62
CA ILE A 221 -20.07 4.64 -15.37
C ILE A 221 -19.32 5.93 -15.63
N ASP A 222 -19.51 6.89 -14.73
CA ASP A 222 -18.72 8.11 -14.64
C ASP A 222 -17.89 8.15 -13.35
N ALA A 223 -17.08 9.19 -13.21
CA ALA A 223 -16.23 9.36 -12.03
C ALA A 223 -17.05 9.49 -10.74
N GLU A 224 -18.25 10.08 -10.77
CA GLU A 224 -19.10 10.25 -9.58
C GLU A 224 -19.68 8.91 -9.12
N THR A 225 -20.17 8.11 -10.06
CA THR A 225 -20.68 6.75 -9.83
C THR A 225 -19.60 5.85 -9.27
N LEU A 226 -18.40 5.88 -9.86
CA LEU A 226 -17.26 5.12 -9.38
C LEU A 226 -16.81 5.60 -7.99
N GLU A 227 -16.73 6.90 -7.77
CA GLU A 227 -16.38 7.48 -6.47
C GLU A 227 -17.36 7.03 -5.36
N LYS A 228 -18.67 7.07 -5.65
CA LYS A 228 -19.71 6.61 -4.74
C LYS A 228 -19.59 5.11 -4.45
N ALA A 229 -19.37 4.29 -5.48
CA ALA A 229 -19.21 2.84 -5.31
C ALA A 229 -17.98 2.50 -4.43
N ILE A 230 -16.86 3.17 -4.66
CA ILE A 230 -15.64 3.00 -3.83
C ILE A 230 -15.93 3.38 -2.39
N LYS A 231 -16.51 4.56 -2.15
CA LYS A 231 -16.80 5.07 -0.80
C LYS A 231 -17.81 4.19 -0.06
N GLU A 232 -18.99 3.98 -0.65
CA GLU A 232 -20.13 3.39 0.06
C GLU A 232 -20.08 1.86 0.09
N GLN A 233 -19.53 1.22 -0.93
CA GLN A 233 -19.59 -0.23 -1.06
C GLN A 233 -18.23 -0.86 -0.72
N LEU A 234 -17.15 -0.44 -1.39
CA LEU A 234 -15.83 -1.04 -1.16
C LEU A 234 -15.27 -0.66 0.22
N LEU A 235 -15.22 0.64 0.54
CA LEU A 235 -14.61 1.11 1.79
C LEU A 235 -15.53 0.90 2.99
N LYS A 236 -16.78 1.33 2.90
CA LYS A 236 -17.72 1.27 4.04
C LYS A 236 -18.27 -0.12 4.32
N LYS A 237 -18.77 -0.84 3.31
CA LYS A 237 -19.39 -2.17 3.53
C LYS A 237 -18.36 -3.28 3.60
N LEU A 238 -17.53 -3.44 2.57
CA LEU A 238 -16.62 -4.58 2.47
C LEU A 238 -15.37 -4.41 3.34
N ALA A 239 -14.57 -3.38 3.08
CA ALA A 239 -13.34 -3.13 3.82
C ALA A 239 -13.61 -2.81 5.30
N GLY A 240 -14.69 -2.10 5.62
CA GLY A 240 -15.10 -1.86 7.00
C GLY A 240 -15.34 -3.13 7.81
N ASP A 241 -16.08 -4.09 7.27
CA ASP A 241 -16.33 -5.40 7.92
C ASP A 241 -15.04 -6.22 8.01
N TRP A 242 -14.21 -6.22 6.97
CA TRP A 242 -12.96 -6.99 6.96
C TRP A 242 -11.88 -6.40 7.86
N VAL A 243 -11.75 -5.07 7.97
CA VAL A 243 -10.86 -4.43 8.96
C VAL A 243 -11.27 -4.85 10.37
N TRP A 244 -12.57 -4.76 10.68
CA TRP A 244 -13.08 -5.20 11.97
C TRP A 244 -12.79 -6.69 12.22
N ALA A 245 -13.01 -7.55 11.22
CA ALA A 245 -12.72 -8.98 11.35
C ALA A 245 -11.22 -9.28 11.55
N ASN A 246 -10.35 -8.55 10.84
CA ASN A 246 -8.90 -8.69 10.92
C ASN A 246 -8.34 -8.19 12.27
N ASP A 247 -8.91 -7.11 12.82
CA ASP A 247 -8.59 -6.63 14.17
C ASP A 247 -8.90 -7.69 15.25
N HIS A 248 -9.82 -8.61 14.96
CA HIS A 248 -10.17 -9.77 15.81
C HIS A 248 -9.53 -11.09 15.33
N CYS A 249 -8.43 -11.00 14.56
CA CYS A 249 -7.63 -12.14 14.10
C CYS A 249 -8.41 -13.19 13.27
N CYS A 250 -9.37 -12.77 12.44
CA CYS A 250 -10.07 -13.68 11.54
C CYS A 250 -9.13 -14.19 10.42
N GLU A 251 -8.77 -15.48 10.47
CA GLU A 251 -7.82 -16.09 9.54
C GLU A 251 -8.25 -15.97 8.06
N TRP A 252 -9.55 -16.14 7.79
CA TRP A 252 -10.09 -16.15 6.42
C TRP A 252 -9.91 -14.81 5.70
N THR A 253 -10.24 -13.70 6.36
CA THR A 253 -10.12 -12.36 5.77
C THR A 253 -8.69 -11.85 5.79
N PHE A 254 -7.86 -12.29 6.75
CA PHE A 254 -6.49 -11.81 6.88
C PHE A 254 -5.62 -12.19 5.69
N ARG A 255 -5.73 -13.43 5.18
CA ARG A 255 -4.98 -13.89 3.99
C ARG A 255 -5.44 -13.21 2.69
N ALA A 256 -6.73 -12.95 2.57
CA ALA A 256 -7.31 -12.30 1.38
C ALA A 256 -7.14 -10.77 1.37
N TRP A 257 -6.84 -10.17 2.51
CA TRP A 257 -6.80 -8.71 2.69
C TRP A 257 -5.86 -7.99 1.71
N PRO A 258 -4.60 -8.42 1.49
CA PRO A 258 -3.71 -7.72 0.56
C PRO A 258 -4.24 -7.65 -0.88
N TYR A 259 -5.01 -8.66 -1.29
CA TYR A 259 -5.61 -8.70 -2.62
C TYR A 259 -6.80 -7.76 -2.74
N LEU A 260 -7.64 -7.67 -1.70
CA LEU A 260 -8.70 -6.67 -1.65
C LEU A 260 -8.11 -5.25 -1.64
N GLN A 261 -7.04 -5.00 -0.88
CA GLN A 261 -6.34 -3.72 -0.89
C GLN A 261 -5.84 -3.36 -2.30
N LYS A 262 -5.29 -4.34 -3.04
CA LYS A 262 -4.87 -4.16 -4.43
C LYS A 262 -6.05 -3.77 -5.35
N ASP A 263 -7.19 -4.44 -5.22
CA ASP A 263 -8.38 -4.11 -6.01
C ASP A 263 -8.93 -2.70 -5.67
N ILE A 264 -8.86 -2.27 -4.41
CA ILE A 264 -9.22 -0.89 -4.01
C ILE A 264 -8.22 0.13 -4.58
N ILE A 265 -6.91 -0.18 -4.61
CA ILE A 265 -5.91 0.67 -5.28
C ILE A 265 -6.25 0.83 -6.76
N PHE A 266 -6.64 -0.26 -7.44
CA PHE A 266 -7.01 -0.22 -8.85
C PHE A 266 -8.27 0.63 -9.08
N ALA A 267 -9.25 0.53 -8.19
CA ALA A 267 -10.44 1.38 -8.21
C ALA A 267 -10.07 2.87 -8.08
N MET A 268 -9.17 3.20 -7.15
CA MET A 268 -8.70 4.58 -6.94
C MET A 268 -7.90 5.11 -8.14
N GLU A 269 -7.03 4.29 -8.71
CA GLU A 269 -6.27 4.64 -9.92
C GLU A 269 -7.19 4.94 -11.10
N TRP A 270 -8.22 4.11 -11.29
CA TRP A 270 -9.21 4.34 -12.33
C TRP A 270 -9.97 5.65 -12.10
N LEU A 271 -10.43 5.89 -10.87
CA LEU A 271 -11.11 7.12 -10.49
C LEU A 271 -10.25 8.36 -10.77
N CYS A 272 -8.98 8.33 -10.34
CA CYS A 272 -8.02 9.41 -10.58
C CYS A 272 -7.78 9.63 -12.08
N THR A 273 -7.77 8.56 -12.88
CA THR A 273 -7.64 8.64 -14.35
C THR A 273 -8.85 9.34 -14.97
N LEU A 274 -10.07 9.06 -14.49
CA LEU A 274 -11.31 9.61 -15.06
C LEU A 274 -11.54 11.09 -14.70
N ASN A 275 -11.09 11.55 -13.53
CA ASN A 275 -11.34 12.92 -13.08
C ASN A 275 -10.10 13.82 -12.98
N GLY A 276 -8.91 13.26 -13.22
CA GLY A 276 -7.64 13.99 -13.18
C GLY A 276 -7.18 14.40 -11.78
N LYS A 277 -7.86 13.97 -10.72
CA LYS A 277 -7.43 14.21 -9.32
C LYS A 277 -6.31 13.24 -8.94
N SER A 278 -5.55 13.63 -7.93
CA SER A 278 -4.51 12.78 -7.35
C SER A 278 -5.08 11.91 -6.22
N LEU A 279 -4.39 10.80 -5.93
CA LEU A 279 -4.70 9.98 -4.77
C LEU A 279 -4.61 10.79 -3.45
N SER A 280 -3.70 11.76 -3.39
CA SER A 280 -3.54 12.68 -2.26
C SER A 280 -4.78 13.54 -2.00
N ASP A 281 -5.51 13.94 -3.05
CA ASP A 281 -6.75 14.70 -2.90
C ASP A 281 -7.82 13.86 -2.21
N TYR A 282 -7.90 12.57 -2.52
CA TYR A 282 -8.83 11.63 -1.90
C TYR A 282 -8.47 11.29 -0.46
N PHE A 283 -7.18 11.16 -0.18
CA PHE A 283 -6.70 11.05 1.19
C PHE A 283 -7.07 12.27 2.04
N LYS A 284 -7.06 13.49 1.47
CA LYS A 284 -7.54 14.69 2.16
C LYS A 284 -9.07 14.70 2.30
N LYS A 285 -9.78 14.36 1.23
CA LYS A 285 -11.26 14.37 1.18
C LYS A 285 -11.91 13.34 2.10
N TRP A 286 -11.32 12.15 2.22
CA TRP A 286 -11.86 11.03 3.02
C TRP A 286 -11.09 10.82 4.33
N GLN A 287 -10.48 11.90 4.84
CA GLN A 287 -10.09 11.99 6.24
C GLN A 287 -11.34 12.13 7.11
N PHE A 288 -11.32 11.51 8.28
CA PHE A 288 -12.37 11.67 9.29
C PHE A 288 -12.65 13.16 9.53
N SER A 289 -13.78 13.67 9.02
CA SER A 289 -14.20 15.04 9.28
C SER A 289 -15.00 15.15 10.58
N ASN A 290 -15.58 14.05 11.10
CA ASN A 290 -16.32 14.05 12.36
C ASN A 290 -16.40 12.63 12.97
N LYS A 291 -16.44 12.56 14.31
CA LYS A 291 -16.60 11.35 15.16
C LYS A 291 -17.89 10.52 14.91
N ARG A 292 -18.63 10.77 13.83
CA ARG A 292 -19.92 10.14 13.51
C ARG A 292 -19.90 9.24 12.27
N GLU A 293 -18.82 9.24 11.49
CA GLU A 293 -18.77 8.40 10.29
C GLU A 293 -18.27 6.97 10.61
N VAL A 294 -19.08 5.96 10.26
CA VAL A 294 -18.93 4.53 10.61
C VAL A 294 -18.21 3.75 9.49
N TRP A 295 -17.12 4.29 8.94
CA TRP A 295 -16.36 3.61 7.89
C TRP A 295 -14.86 3.91 8.02
N PRO A 296 -13.98 2.95 7.67
CA PRO A 296 -12.54 3.15 7.81
C PRO A 296 -12.06 4.20 6.80
N PRO A 297 -11.17 5.12 7.20
CA PRO A 297 -10.60 6.10 6.31
C PRO A 297 -9.65 5.40 5.33
N LEU A 298 -9.41 6.02 4.17
CA LEU A 298 -8.63 5.41 3.09
C LEU A 298 -7.25 4.92 3.54
N HIS A 299 -6.60 5.62 4.48
CA HIS A 299 -5.28 5.25 5.01
C HIS A 299 -5.28 4.01 5.91
N LYS A 300 -6.40 3.67 6.55
CA LYS A 300 -6.51 2.41 7.30
C LYS A 300 -6.76 1.22 6.39
N VAL A 301 -7.34 1.45 5.22
CA VAL A 301 -7.64 0.39 4.25
C VAL A 301 -6.44 0.14 3.36
N LEU A 302 -5.73 1.17 2.91
CA LEU A 302 -4.61 1.02 1.99
C LEU A 302 -3.26 1.10 2.72
N PRO A 303 -2.26 0.26 2.38
CA PRO A 303 -1.00 0.13 3.12
C PRO A 303 0.00 1.26 2.76
N PHE A 304 -0.48 2.50 2.72
CA PHE A 304 0.34 3.66 2.39
C PHE A 304 0.89 4.31 3.66
N GLU A 305 1.88 3.63 4.27
CA GLU A 305 2.54 4.08 5.50
C GLU A 305 3.06 5.53 5.39
N TYR A 306 3.57 5.92 4.21
CA TYR A 306 4.05 7.29 3.95
C TYR A 306 2.98 8.37 4.22
N PHE A 307 1.70 8.03 4.04
CA PHE A 307 0.61 8.96 4.25
C PHE A 307 0.30 9.12 5.74
N GLU A 308 0.31 8.02 6.50
CA GLU A 308 0.19 8.05 7.95
C GLU A 308 1.37 8.79 8.59
N ASP A 309 2.59 8.52 8.13
CA ASP A 309 3.82 9.18 8.58
C ASP A 309 3.74 10.69 8.37
N ARG A 310 3.25 11.13 7.20
CA ARG A 310 3.01 12.55 6.88
C ARG A 310 1.97 13.18 7.81
N GLN A 311 0.83 12.54 8.01
CA GLN A 311 -0.22 13.06 8.91
C GLN A 311 0.28 13.14 10.35
N TYR A 312 1.01 12.12 10.80
CA TYR A 312 1.63 12.10 12.10
C TYR A 312 2.61 13.26 12.26
N PHE A 313 3.47 13.47 11.26
CA PHE A 313 4.43 14.58 11.23
C PHE A 313 3.74 15.94 11.32
N LEU A 314 2.77 16.21 10.45
CA LEU A 314 2.07 17.50 10.38
C LEU A 314 1.21 17.80 11.61
N SER A 315 0.67 16.77 12.28
CA SER A 315 -0.09 16.94 13.52
C SER A 315 0.79 17.06 14.77
N THR A 316 2.00 16.51 14.73
CA THR A 316 2.90 16.44 15.89
C THR A 316 3.94 17.55 15.88
N LEU A 317 4.52 17.92 14.73
CA LEU A 317 5.52 18.99 14.62
C LEU A 317 5.05 20.32 15.25
N PRO A 318 3.79 20.80 15.03
CA PRO A 318 3.29 22.03 15.65
C PRO A 318 3.37 22.06 17.19
N ARG A 319 3.40 20.90 17.85
CA ARG A 319 3.58 20.82 19.31
C ARG A 319 4.96 21.34 19.77
N TYR A 320 5.92 21.40 18.85
CA TYR A 320 7.26 21.91 19.08
C TYR A 320 7.47 23.35 18.60
N LYS A 321 6.40 24.06 18.21
CA LYS A 321 6.48 25.41 17.62
C LYS A 321 7.38 26.37 18.38
N LYS A 322 7.34 26.37 19.72
CA LYS A 322 8.20 27.21 20.58
C LYS A 322 9.69 27.10 20.22
N PHE A 323 10.14 25.94 19.75
CA PHE A 323 11.54 25.68 19.47
C PHE A 323 11.98 26.16 18.09
N TYR A 324 11.10 26.29 17.11
CA TYR A 324 11.45 26.65 15.73
C TYR A 324 10.74 27.91 15.20
N GLU A 325 10.00 28.61 16.07
CA GLU A 325 9.25 29.81 15.70
C GLU A 325 10.15 30.86 15.03
N GLY A 326 9.70 31.39 13.90
CA GLY A 326 10.48 32.32 13.08
C GLY A 326 11.56 31.69 12.21
N ILE A 327 11.76 30.37 12.26
CA ILE A 327 12.72 29.61 11.43
C ILE A 327 11.99 28.78 10.37
N LEU A 328 10.98 28.00 10.79
CA LEU A 328 10.16 27.19 9.89
C LEU A 328 8.86 27.92 9.49
N PRO A 329 8.29 27.58 8.32
CA PRO A 329 7.03 28.15 7.86
C PRO A 329 5.83 27.87 8.77
N THR A 330 4.76 28.65 8.59
CA THR A 330 3.45 28.42 9.23
C THR A 330 2.79 27.12 8.75
N ASP A 331 1.80 26.61 9.49
CA ASP A 331 1.18 25.28 9.27
C ASP A 331 0.74 25.02 7.81
N GLU A 332 0.10 25.99 7.14
CA GLU A 332 -0.31 25.83 5.73
C GLU A 332 0.88 25.74 4.78
N LYS A 333 1.90 26.58 4.97
CA LYS A 333 3.13 26.55 4.17
C LYS A 333 3.99 25.32 4.48
N LEU A 334 3.90 24.81 5.71
CA LEU A 334 4.55 23.57 6.13
C LEU A 334 3.92 22.35 5.44
N ASP A 335 2.59 22.28 5.33
CA ASP A 335 1.89 21.21 4.57
C ASP A 335 2.37 21.17 3.11
N GLN A 336 2.51 22.35 2.49
CA GLN A 336 3.01 22.51 1.13
C GLN A 336 4.47 22.06 1.01
N LEU A 337 5.36 22.54 1.88
CA LEU A 337 6.77 22.15 1.90
C LEU A 337 6.93 20.63 2.04
N VAL A 338 6.23 20.02 3.00
CA VAL A 338 6.26 18.56 3.21
C VAL A 338 5.78 17.81 1.97
N THR A 339 4.71 18.28 1.32
CA THR A 339 4.25 17.69 0.05
C THR A 339 5.28 17.81 -1.07
N CYS A 340 5.89 18.98 -1.24
CA CYS A 340 6.94 19.18 -2.24
C CYS A 340 8.13 18.25 -2.00
N LEU A 341 8.56 18.11 -0.75
CA LEU A 341 9.68 17.23 -0.37
C LEU A 341 9.39 15.76 -0.62
N GLN A 342 8.18 15.26 -0.28
CA GLN A 342 7.80 13.87 -0.58
C GLN A 342 7.80 13.59 -2.10
N GLN A 343 7.40 14.58 -2.91
CA GLN A 343 7.38 14.43 -4.38
C GLN A 343 8.78 14.54 -5.00
N SER A 344 9.65 15.40 -4.46
CA SER A 344 10.93 15.73 -5.08
C SER A 344 12.13 14.96 -4.50
N ASN A 345 12.01 14.45 -3.27
CA ASN A 345 13.07 13.82 -2.47
C ASN A 345 12.52 12.51 -1.84
N TYR A 346 12.52 11.40 -2.60
CA TYR A 346 11.95 10.12 -2.13
C TYR A 346 12.49 9.63 -0.76
N PRO A 347 13.76 9.87 -0.36
CA PRO A 347 14.24 9.51 0.98
C PRO A 347 13.51 10.23 2.13
N PHE A 348 12.81 11.34 1.84
CA PHE A 348 12.08 12.10 2.84
C PHE A 348 10.96 11.29 3.50
N ASP A 349 10.33 10.36 2.78
CA ASP A 349 9.34 9.43 3.38
C ASP A 349 9.96 8.58 4.49
N SER A 350 11.21 8.14 4.31
CA SER A 350 11.93 7.40 5.35
C SER A 350 12.23 8.25 6.59
N LEU A 351 12.42 9.57 6.42
CA LEU A 351 12.57 10.50 7.54
C LEU A 351 11.26 10.68 8.31
N LEU A 352 10.13 10.79 7.62
CA LEU A 352 8.81 10.90 8.25
C LEU A 352 8.48 9.62 9.05
N ASN A 353 8.79 8.45 8.50
CA ASN A 353 8.65 7.17 9.22
C ASN A 353 9.54 7.12 10.47
N ALA A 354 10.82 7.49 10.35
CA ALA A 354 11.72 7.56 11.51
C ALA A 354 11.22 8.53 12.59
N PHE A 355 10.58 9.64 12.20
CA PHE A 355 9.95 10.57 13.12
C PHE A 355 8.76 9.95 13.86
N ARG A 356 7.88 9.22 13.17
CA ARG A 356 6.77 8.49 13.82
C ARG A 356 7.29 7.45 14.80
N GLN A 357 8.22 6.59 14.37
CA GLN A 357 8.82 5.54 15.22
C GLN A 357 9.47 6.13 16.49
N PHE A 358 10.18 7.26 16.36
CA PHE A 358 10.76 7.97 17.48
C PHE A 358 9.71 8.30 18.56
N HIS A 359 8.54 8.82 18.17
CA HIS A 359 7.51 9.20 19.13
C HIS A 359 6.73 8.00 19.70
N GLU A 360 6.44 7.00 18.88
CA GLU A 360 5.81 5.76 19.36
C GLU A 360 6.67 5.09 20.43
N HIS A 361 8.00 5.14 20.27
CA HIS A 361 8.94 4.66 21.25
C HIS A 361 8.96 5.50 22.53
N LEU A 362 8.89 6.84 22.43
CA LEU A 362 8.83 7.72 23.60
C LEU A 362 7.54 7.54 24.42
N ILE A 363 6.44 7.15 23.79
CA ILE A 363 5.13 6.93 24.44
C ILE A 363 5.01 5.50 24.98
N TYR A 364 6.03 4.65 24.78
CA TYR A 364 5.99 3.25 25.18
C TYR A 364 5.70 3.08 26.69
N GLN A 365 4.53 2.52 27.00
CA GLN A 365 4.13 2.14 28.35
C GLN A 365 4.17 0.60 28.48
N PRO A 366 5.19 0.02 29.16
CA PRO A 366 5.31 -1.44 29.30
C PRO A 366 4.07 -2.09 29.94
N GLN A 367 3.37 -1.31 30.78
CA GLN A 367 2.17 -1.71 31.50
C GLN A 367 0.96 -1.92 30.59
N GLN A 368 0.90 -1.26 29.41
CA GLN A 368 -0.21 -1.36 28.46
C GLN A 368 -0.09 -2.55 27.50
N LYS A 369 1.09 -3.19 27.40
CA LYS A 369 1.36 -4.31 26.47
C LYS A 369 1.72 -5.64 27.14
N GLY A 370 1.33 -5.82 28.41
CA GLY A 370 1.38 -7.13 29.08
C GLY A 370 2.74 -7.49 29.71
N SER A 371 3.43 -6.52 30.31
CA SER A 371 4.55 -6.65 31.29
C SER A 371 5.73 -7.60 30.98
N LEU A 372 5.78 -8.24 29.81
CA LEU A 372 6.84 -9.12 29.35
C LEU A 372 7.53 -8.51 28.13
N ASP A 373 8.12 -7.32 28.31
CA ASP A 373 9.06 -6.78 27.33
C ASP A 373 10.43 -6.68 28.00
N PHE A 374 11.34 -7.57 27.58
CA PHE A 374 12.70 -7.66 28.10
C PHE A 374 13.68 -6.71 27.37
N ARG A 375 13.20 -5.90 26.42
CA ARG A 375 14.06 -4.98 25.67
C ARG A 375 14.45 -3.77 26.52
N VAL A 376 15.74 -3.43 26.50
CA VAL A 376 16.22 -2.13 26.97
C VAL A 376 15.98 -1.11 25.85
N LEU A 377 14.97 -0.28 26.02
CA LEU A 377 14.65 0.81 25.10
C LEU A 377 15.76 1.86 25.14
N ARG A 378 16.38 2.16 23.98
CA ARG A 378 17.43 3.16 23.83
C ARG A 378 16.94 4.30 22.93
N PRO A 379 16.45 5.42 23.48
CA PRO A 379 15.98 6.56 22.69
C PRO A 379 17.02 7.10 21.71
N LEU A 380 18.31 6.95 22.03
CA LEU A 380 19.42 7.38 21.18
C LEU A 380 19.47 6.64 19.83
N ASP A 381 19.01 5.40 19.77
CA ASP A 381 18.94 4.64 18.51
C ASP A 381 17.99 5.34 17.51
N TYR A 382 16.89 5.92 18.00
CA TYR A 382 15.91 6.61 17.16
C TYR A 382 16.36 8.02 16.75
N TYR A 383 17.10 8.74 17.60
CA TYR A 383 17.78 9.97 17.16
C TYR A 383 18.85 9.69 16.10
N SER A 384 19.62 8.62 16.27
CA SER A 384 20.62 8.19 15.29
C SER A 384 19.94 7.84 13.96
N LEU A 385 18.84 7.11 14.00
CA LEU A 385 18.04 6.78 12.83
C LEU A 385 17.54 8.03 12.11
N LEU A 386 16.95 8.99 12.85
CA LEU A 386 16.52 10.28 12.29
C LEU A 386 17.68 11.02 11.61
N ALA A 387 18.85 11.09 12.23
CA ALA A 387 20.02 11.76 11.67
C ALA A 387 20.58 11.03 10.43
N ILE A 388 20.54 9.70 10.39
CA ILE A 388 20.88 8.90 9.19
C ILE A 388 19.91 9.18 8.04
N ARG A 389 18.61 9.26 8.32
CA ARG A 389 17.61 9.59 7.30
C ARG A 389 17.76 11.02 6.81
N ALA A 390 18.09 11.96 7.70
CA ALA A 390 18.43 13.34 7.34
C ALA A 390 19.64 13.38 6.38
N GLU A 391 20.73 12.68 6.70
CA GLU A 391 21.90 12.55 5.83
C GLU A 391 21.53 12.03 4.43
N THR A 392 20.67 11.00 4.37
CA THR A 392 20.21 10.43 3.10
C THR A 392 19.44 11.46 2.26
N CYS A 393 18.57 12.26 2.89
CA CYS A 393 17.80 13.30 2.20
C CYS A 393 18.70 14.38 1.59
N LEU A 394 19.72 14.84 2.35
CA LEU A 394 20.66 15.86 1.91
C LEU A 394 21.59 15.35 0.81
N ARG A 395 22.11 14.12 0.95
CA ARG A 395 22.93 13.46 -0.08
C ARG A 395 22.15 13.33 -1.38
N TYR A 396 20.90 12.86 -1.33
CA TYR A 396 20.05 12.71 -2.51
C TYR A 396 19.80 14.05 -3.20
N ALA A 397 19.54 15.12 -2.44
CA ALA A 397 19.35 16.46 -3.02
C ALA A 397 20.60 16.96 -3.77
N LEU A 398 21.78 16.70 -3.22
CA LEU A 398 23.06 17.05 -3.87
C LEU A 398 23.32 16.22 -5.12
N ASP A 399 23.03 14.92 -5.08
CA ASP A 399 23.18 14.01 -6.21
C ASP A 399 22.27 14.40 -7.37
N LYS A 400 20.98 14.64 -7.06
CA LYS A 400 19.97 15.09 -8.03
C LYS A 400 20.35 16.42 -8.70
N ASN A 401 21.01 17.31 -7.96
CA ASN A 401 21.47 18.61 -8.47
C ASN A 401 22.88 18.55 -9.09
N GLY A 402 23.52 17.38 -9.16
CA GLY A 402 24.86 17.20 -9.72
C GLY A 402 26.00 17.79 -8.87
N SER A 403 25.72 18.30 -7.67
CA SER A 403 26.70 18.95 -6.80
C SER A 403 27.39 17.99 -5.83
N LEU A 404 27.01 16.71 -5.79
CA LEU A 404 27.63 15.71 -4.93
C LEU A 404 29.10 15.47 -5.30
N SER A 405 29.42 15.43 -6.60
CA SER A 405 30.79 15.26 -7.10
C SER A 405 31.72 16.43 -6.79
N GLU A 406 31.18 17.58 -6.40
CA GLU A 406 31.96 18.76 -5.99
C GLU A 406 32.46 18.65 -4.55
N ILE A 407 32.03 17.62 -3.81
CA ILE A 407 32.49 17.32 -2.46
C ILE A 407 33.56 16.24 -2.54
N SER A 408 34.75 16.56 -2.02
CA SER A 408 35.88 15.63 -1.89
C SER A 408 35.43 14.32 -1.24
N GLU A 409 35.90 13.17 -1.73
CA GLU A 409 35.48 11.85 -1.24
C GLU A 409 35.60 11.69 0.30
N GLY A 410 36.65 12.25 0.90
CA GLY A 410 36.85 12.22 2.36
C GLY A 410 35.82 13.02 3.17
N ASP A 411 35.16 13.99 2.53
CA ASP A 411 34.18 14.92 3.11
C ASP A 411 32.73 14.57 2.72
N GLN A 412 32.49 13.47 1.99
CA GLN A 412 31.15 12.97 1.66
C GLN A 412 30.45 12.33 2.88
N LYS A 413 30.18 13.17 3.87
CA LYS A 413 29.50 12.87 5.14
C LYS A 413 28.47 13.96 5.42
N LEU A 414 27.61 13.72 6.40
CA LEU A 414 26.55 14.67 6.80
C LEU A 414 27.04 16.12 6.94
N GLU A 415 28.19 16.35 7.58
CA GLU A 415 28.75 17.70 7.73
C GLU A 415 29.13 18.35 6.40
N GLY A 416 29.73 17.60 5.47
CA GLY A 416 30.06 18.09 4.13
C GLY A 416 28.81 18.41 3.31
N TYR A 417 27.78 17.57 3.41
CA TYR A 417 26.49 17.82 2.76
C TYR A 417 25.81 19.09 3.28
N ILE A 418 25.79 19.27 4.61
CA ILE A 418 25.25 20.48 5.26
C ILE A 418 26.03 21.71 4.81
N ILE A 419 27.37 21.67 4.88
CA ILE A 419 28.22 22.81 4.49
C ILE A 419 28.00 23.18 3.01
N LYS A 420 27.80 22.20 2.13
CA LYS A 420 27.56 22.44 0.70
C LYS A 420 26.20 23.08 0.43
N LEU A 421 25.17 22.72 1.20
CA LEU A 421 23.82 23.26 1.06
C LEU A 421 23.60 24.56 1.85
N ALA A 422 24.41 24.84 2.87
CA ALA A 422 24.30 26.00 3.74
C ALA A 422 24.28 27.38 3.04
N PRO A 423 24.96 27.63 1.90
CA PRO A 423 24.88 28.91 1.18
C PRO A 423 23.47 29.35 0.80
N LYS A 424 22.50 28.42 0.74
CA LYS A 424 21.09 28.76 0.52
C LYS A 424 20.48 29.61 1.64
N VAL A 425 21.02 29.49 2.87
CA VAL A 425 20.33 29.99 4.09
C VAL A 425 21.25 30.66 5.10
N LEU A 426 22.58 30.60 4.92
CA LEU A 426 23.59 31.23 5.77
C LEU A 426 24.50 32.14 4.95
N SER A 427 25.01 33.20 5.59
CA SER A 427 26.10 34.01 5.01
C SER A 427 27.45 33.28 5.05
N ASP A 428 28.39 33.71 4.20
CA ASP A 428 29.74 33.13 4.14
C ASP A 428 30.47 33.13 5.50
N LYS A 429 30.31 34.21 6.28
CA LYS A 429 30.87 34.33 7.64
C LYS A 429 30.27 33.33 8.62
N SER A 430 29.00 32.97 8.42
CA SER A 430 28.29 31.96 9.23
C SER A 430 28.68 30.54 8.81
N ILE A 431 28.95 30.31 7.52
CA ILE A 431 29.44 29.04 7.00
C ILE A 431 30.87 28.75 7.49
N GLU A 432 31.74 29.75 7.47
CA GLU A 432 33.10 29.61 8.01
C GLU A 432 33.07 29.32 9.52
N CYS A 433 32.15 29.97 10.25
CA CYS A 433 31.90 29.65 11.65
C CYS A 433 31.48 28.19 11.82
N LEU A 434 30.47 27.73 11.07
CA LEU A 434 29.99 26.36 11.13
C LEU A 434 31.12 25.35 10.88
N LYS A 435 31.97 25.58 9.88
CA LYS A 435 33.14 24.72 9.59
C LYS A 435 34.08 24.56 10.78
N ASN A 436 34.28 25.64 11.55
CA ASN A 436 35.12 25.61 12.75
C ASN A 436 34.41 24.92 13.91
N GLU A 437 33.13 25.21 14.12
CA GLU A 437 32.35 24.69 15.25
C GLU A 437 32.07 23.19 15.14
N VAL A 438 31.87 22.67 13.93
CA VAL A 438 31.72 21.23 13.68
C VAL A 438 32.94 20.49 14.25
N LYS A 439 34.16 20.98 13.99
CA LYS A 439 35.39 20.36 14.49
C LYS A 439 35.51 20.37 16.02
N THR A 440 34.80 21.27 16.69
CA THR A 440 34.86 21.45 18.15
C THR A 440 33.77 20.64 18.85
N TYR A 441 32.52 20.74 18.38
CA TYR A 441 31.35 20.25 19.10
C TYR A 441 30.89 18.85 18.68
N THR A 442 31.34 18.31 17.54
CA THR A 442 30.84 17.02 17.03
C THR A 442 31.89 15.89 17.02
N LYS A 443 33.11 16.14 17.53
CA LYS A 443 34.19 15.14 17.65
C LYS A 443 33.98 14.19 18.84
N LEU A 444 34.30 12.93 18.61
CA LEU A 444 33.98 11.80 19.50
C LEU A 444 35.05 11.43 20.53
N TYR A 445 36.29 11.89 20.36
CA TYR A 445 37.47 11.27 20.99
C TYR A 445 37.78 11.69 22.44
N ASP A 446 36.89 12.40 23.13
CA ASP A 446 37.28 13.02 24.42
C ASP A 446 36.09 13.06 25.41
N THR A 447 35.67 11.88 25.86
CA THR A 447 34.38 11.69 26.56
C THR A 447 34.47 11.43 28.06
N ALA A 448 35.67 11.31 28.64
CA ALA A 448 35.83 11.19 30.09
C ALA A 448 35.84 12.55 30.83
N SER A 449 36.06 13.66 30.12
CA SER A 449 36.39 14.96 30.72
C SER A 449 35.54 16.13 30.22
N LYS A 450 34.68 15.95 29.20
CA LYS A 450 33.94 17.05 28.57
C LYS A 450 32.49 17.21 29.07
N PRO A 451 32.01 18.45 29.17
CA PRO A 451 30.62 18.76 29.51
C PRO A 451 29.65 18.21 28.46
N ASN A 452 28.38 18.03 28.84
CA ASN A 452 27.29 17.62 27.96
C ASN A 452 27.31 18.44 26.65
N PRO A 453 27.62 17.82 25.49
CA PRO A 453 27.86 18.54 24.24
C PRO A 453 26.59 19.20 23.69
N ILE A 454 25.42 18.67 24.03
CA ILE A 454 24.12 19.24 23.63
C ILE A 454 23.95 20.59 24.31
N LYS A 455 24.21 20.66 25.63
CA LYS A 455 24.14 21.92 26.37
C LYS A 455 25.16 22.93 25.84
N SER A 456 26.37 22.49 25.52
CA SER A 456 27.38 23.37 24.94
C SER A 456 26.93 23.99 23.60
N ILE A 457 26.25 23.24 22.74
CA ILE A 457 25.67 23.78 21.50
C ILE A 457 24.50 24.73 21.79
N MET A 458 23.63 24.38 22.75
CA MET A 458 22.50 25.24 23.15
C MET A 458 22.96 26.61 23.65
N ASP A 459 24.09 26.66 24.37
CA ASP A 459 24.62 27.86 25.01
C ASP A 459 25.43 28.76 24.03
N ILE A 460 25.65 28.32 22.77
CA ILE A 460 26.35 29.14 21.77
C ILE A 460 25.63 30.49 21.59
N SER A 461 26.36 31.59 21.65
CA SER A 461 25.82 32.92 21.39
C SER A 461 26.84 33.73 20.61
N TYR A 462 26.39 34.39 19.55
CA TYR A 462 27.23 35.24 18.72
C TYR A 462 26.68 36.67 18.78
N SER A 463 27.48 37.59 19.30
CA SER A 463 27.11 39.01 19.41
C SER A 463 26.94 39.71 18.06
N ASN A 464 27.66 39.25 17.03
CA ASN A 464 27.73 39.91 15.72
C ASN A 464 26.96 39.17 14.61
N ARG A 465 26.03 38.25 14.95
CA ARG A 465 25.24 37.48 13.96
C ARG A 465 23.75 37.63 14.21
N SER A 466 22.96 37.42 13.16
CA SER A 466 21.50 37.38 13.32
C SER A 466 21.09 36.22 14.24
N LYS A 467 20.00 36.41 14.98
CA LYS A 467 19.43 35.35 15.82
C LYS A 467 19.07 34.11 15.01
N GLN A 468 18.60 34.31 13.77
CA GLN A 468 18.25 33.25 12.83
C GLN A 468 19.46 32.43 12.40
N GLU A 469 20.55 33.05 11.95
CA GLU A 469 21.76 32.32 11.57
C GLU A 469 22.38 31.58 12.77
N THR A 470 22.39 32.21 13.95
CA THR A 470 22.86 31.56 15.18
C THR A 470 22.05 30.30 15.48
N TYR A 471 20.72 30.37 15.31
CA TYR A 471 19.85 29.22 15.48
C TYR A 471 20.11 28.13 14.43
N LEU A 472 20.27 28.50 13.16
CA LEU A 472 20.54 27.54 12.08
C LEU A 472 21.88 26.83 12.28
N ILE A 473 22.93 27.55 12.69
CA ILE A 473 24.22 26.93 13.05
C ILE A 473 24.02 25.90 14.17
N LYS A 474 23.29 26.26 15.22
CA LYS A 474 22.95 25.32 16.32
C LYS A 474 22.22 24.08 15.82
N ALA A 475 21.20 24.26 14.97
CA ALA A 475 20.43 23.16 14.40
C ALA A 475 21.33 22.20 13.57
N PHE A 476 22.20 22.76 12.73
CA PHE A 476 23.13 22.01 11.90
C PHE A 476 24.13 21.22 12.74
N LEU A 477 24.70 21.85 13.78
CA LEU A 477 25.59 21.18 14.73
C LEU A 477 24.88 20.05 15.47
N SER A 478 23.63 20.25 15.91
CA SER A 478 22.82 19.21 16.54
C SER A 478 22.55 18.02 15.62
N CYS A 479 22.31 18.26 14.32
CA CYS A 479 22.12 17.19 13.35
C CYS A 479 23.39 16.35 13.17
N VAL A 480 24.56 17.01 13.02
CA VAL A 480 25.86 16.32 12.92
C VAL A 480 26.20 15.59 14.22
N LEU A 481 25.97 16.22 15.38
CA LEU A 481 26.16 15.59 16.68
C LEU A 481 25.29 14.34 16.81
N ALA A 482 24.00 14.41 16.47
CA ALA A 482 23.12 13.24 16.54
C ALA A 482 23.64 12.07 15.69
N ARG A 483 24.17 12.36 14.49
CA ARG A 483 24.71 11.33 13.59
C ARG A 483 26.01 10.72 14.10
N ASN A 484 26.94 11.55 14.56
CA ASN A 484 28.28 11.12 14.95
C ASN A 484 28.27 10.54 16.37
N TYR A 485 27.53 11.14 17.28
CA TYR A 485 27.68 10.91 18.71
C TYR A 485 26.76 9.81 19.25
N PHE A 486 25.49 9.80 18.86
CA PHE A 486 24.53 8.81 19.37
C PHE A 486 24.79 7.40 18.85
N ALA A 487 25.52 7.25 17.75
CA ALA A 487 25.96 5.95 17.24
C ALA A 487 27.00 5.25 18.14
N HIS A 488 27.64 5.97 19.06
CA HIS A 488 28.82 5.47 19.79
C HIS A 488 28.77 5.62 21.31
N HIS A 489 27.77 6.31 21.88
CA HIS A 489 27.74 6.66 23.30
C HIS A 489 26.41 6.31 23.96
N THR A 490 26.41 5.33 24.86
CA THR A 490 25.23 4.85 25.60
C THR A 490 24.98 5.60 26.91
N TYR A 491 25.93 6.43 27.36
CA TYR A 491 25.84 7.05 28.68
C TYR A 491 24.77 8.15 28.77
N LEU A 492 24.40 8.78 27.65
CA LEU A 492 23.32 9.76 27.60
C LEU A 492 21.92 9.13 27.57
N ASP A 493 21.78 7.81 27.37
CA ASP A 493 20.46 7.15 27.33
C ASP A 493 19.63 7.46 28.61
N LYS A 494 20.30 7.44 29.77
CA LYS A 494 19.66 7.78 31.06
C LYS A 494 19.34 9.27 31.18
N GLU A 495 20.19 10.16 30.65
CA GLU A 495 19.95 11.62 30.71
C GLU A 495 18.75 12.04 29.86
N PHE A 496 18.60 11.45 28.68
CA PHE A 496 17.46 11.67 27.78
C PHE A 496 16.15 11.16 28.39
N MET A 497 16.19 10.04 29.11
CA MET A 497 15.01 9.44 29.75
C MET A 497 14.61 10.11 31.07
N GLN A 498 15.57 10.59 31.86
CA GLN A 498 15.29 10.91 33.25
C GLN A 498 14.78 12.33 33.51
N ASN A 499 15.23 13.39 32.84
CA ASN A 499 14.75 14.77 33.15
C ASN A 499 15.08 15.89 32.14
N GLN A 500 15.69 15.63 30.97
CA GLN A 500 16.19 16.68 30.07
C GLN A 500 15.28 16.94 28.85
N LYS A 501 13.97 17.12 29.08
CA LYS A 501 12.96 17.32 28.00
C LYS A 501 13.35 18.41 26.99
N GLU A 502 13.97 19.49 27.47
CA GLU A 502 14.39 20.62 26.63
C GLU A 502 15.56 20.27 25.70
N GLN A 503 16.61 19.61 26.20
CA GLN A 503 17.77 19.20 25.39
C GLN A 503 17.37 18.16 24.35
N SER A 504 16.56 17.18 24.75
CA SER A 504 15.98 16.19 23.85
C SER A 504 15.20 16.84 22.71
N THR A 505 14.30 17.77 23.07
CA THR A 505 13.51 18.51 22.08
C THR A 505 14.39 19.34 21.17
N PHE A 506 15.41 20.03 21.72
CA PHE A 506 16.37 20.81 20.95
C PHE A 506 17.11 19.96 19.91
N MET A 507 17.54 18.75 20.25
CA MET A 507 18.19 17.83 19.32
C MET A 507 17.25 17.38 18.19
N LEU A 508 16.02 16.97 18.54
CA LEU A 508 15.01 16.57 17.56
C LEU A 508 14.75 17.69 16.56
N ILE A 509 14.47 18.90 17.07
CA ILE A 509 14.17 20.06 16.24
C ILE A 509 15.40 20.49 15.43
N GLY A 510 16.61 20.35 15.97
CA GLY A 510 17.84 20.59 15.21
C GLY A 510 17.94 19.71 13.96
N ILE A 511 17.66 18.41 14.06
CA ILE A 511 17.63 17.49 12.91
C ILE A 511 16.56 17.92 11.90
N LEU A 512 15.33 18.18 12.38
CA LEU A 512 14.21 18.51 11.50
C LEU A 512 14.39 19.85 10.78
N VAL A 513 14.83 20.88 11.50
CA VAL A 513 15.13 22.20 10.91
C VAL A 513 16.25 22.09 9.88
N THR A 514 17.28 21.28 10.14
CA THR A 514 18.37 21.06 9.19
C THR A 514 17.84 20.56 7.85
N VAL A 515 17.02 19.50 7.87
CA VAL A 515 16.45 18.94 6.64
C VAL A 515 15.47 19.92 6.00
N LEU A 516 14.47 20.37 6.75
CA LEU A 516 13.41 21.20 6.21
C LEU A 516 13.94 22.50 5.61
N LYS A 517 14.97 23.12 6.21
CA LYS A 517 15.47 24.42 5.76
C LYS A 517 16.51 24.34 4.64
N LEU A 518 17.32 23.27 4.59
CA LEU A 518 18.28 23.08 3.49
C LEU A 518 17.63 22.56 2.21
N LEU A 519 16.45 21.93 2.34
CA LEU A 519 15.65 21.42 1.23
C LEU A 519 14.43 22.29 0.89
N ASP A 520 14.25 23.41 1.60
CA ASP A 520 13.31 24.48 1.24
C ASP A 520 13.85 25.18 -0.01
N ASP A 521 13.23 24.95 -1.16
CA ASP A 521 13.60 25.55 -2.46
C ASP A 521 12.85 26.86 -2.72
#